data_AF-A0A731TRS9-F1
#
_entry.id   AF-A0A731TRS9-F1
#
_cell.length_a   1.000
_cell.length_b   1.000
_cell.length_c   1.000
_cell.angle_alpha   90.00
_cell.angle_beta   90.00
_cell.angle_gamma   90.00
#
_symmetry.space_group_name_H-M   'P 1'
#
loop_
_entity.id
_entity.type
_entity.pdbx_description
1 polymer ?
#
loop_
_entity_poly.entity_id
_entity_poly.type
_entity_poly.pdbx_seq_one_letter_code
_entity_poly.pdbx_strand_id
1 'polypeptide(L)'
;MCGLTLEQMKNQVEPEYAPVRKLHLYHCDHRGLPLALIGVEGSIAWSAEYDEWGNLLNEAGPQQLIRLPGQQWDKESGLYYNRHRYYDPAQGRYITQDPVGLKGGWSLYNYPLNPVEYIDPLGLSPFSGLGSGFNNYMQVAGSLGVSMTEQGSSPEDISAAFEHMAKGDLPKQAAGG
;
A
#
# COMPACT_ATOMS: atom_id res chain seq x y z
N MET A 1 -11.44 -55.00 18.89
CA MET A 1 -11.53 -54.05 17.76
C MET A 1 -11.67 -52.66 18.36
N CYS A 2 -10.62 -51.84 18.24
CA CYS A 2 -10.58 -50.48 18.77
C CYS A 2 -10.92 -49.53 17.61
N GLY A 3 -12.17 -49.10 17.53
CA GLY A 3 -12.63 -48.16 16.52
C GLY A 3 -13.83 -47.39 17.03
N LEU A 4 -13.77 -46.06 16.95
CA LEU A 4 -14.89 -45.18 17.24
C LEU A 4 -16.04 -45.50 16.28
N THR A 5 -17.27 -45.52 16.80
CA THR A 5 -18.46 -45.68 15.96
C THR A 5 -18.74 -44.41 15.16
N LEU A 6 -19.47 -44.54 14.04
CA LEU A 6 -19.85 -43.43 13.16
C LEU A 6 -20.55 -42.26 13.90
N GLU A 7 -21.28 -42.56 14.98
CA GLU A 7 -21.88 -41.54 15.85
C GLU A 7 -20.86 -40.84 16.75
N GLN A 8 -19.88 -41.57 17.28
CA GLN A 8 -18.80 -40.98 18.08
C GLN A 8 -17.89 -40.07 17.23
N MET A 9 -17.74 -40.36 15.93
CA MET A 9 -17.01 -39.50 15.00
C MET A 9 -17.74 -38.18 14.70
N LYS A 10 -19.07 -38.18 14.61
CA LYS A 10 -19.86 -36.96 14.36
C LYS A 10 -19.73 -35.92 15.47
N ASN A 11 -19.63 -36.36 16.73
CA ASN A 11 -19.54 -35.47 17.89
C ASN A 11 -18.12 -34.93 18.14
N GLN A 12 -17.13 -35.34 17.34
CA GLN A 12 -15.75 -34.85 17.40
C GLN A 12 -15.42 -33.82 16.31
N VAL A 13 -16.38 -33.51 15.43
CA VAL A 13 -16.21 -32.48 14.40
C VAL A 13 -16.58 -31.13 15.00
N GLU A 14 -15.58 -30.29 15.27
CA GLU A 14 -15.84 -28.91 15.66
C GLU A 14 -16.56 -28.16 14.54
N PRO A 15 -17.50 -27.26 14.86
CA PRO A 15 -18.19 -26.47 13.86
C PRO A 15 -17.19 -25.66 13.04
N GLU A 16 -17.37 -25.65 11.73
CA GLU A 16 -16.54 -24.88 10.82
C GLU A 16 -16.61 -23.39 11.18
N TYR A 17 -15.46 -22.79 11.52
CA TYR A 17 -15.39 -21.39 11.88
C TYR A 17 -15.55 -20.51 10.64
N ALA A 18 -16.75 -19.95 10.46
CA ALA A 18 -17.00 -18.89 9.51
C ALA A 18 -16.73 -17.52 10.18
N PRO A 19 -15.67 -16.78 9.79
CA PRO A 19 -15.40 -15.48 10.40
C PRO A 19 -16.53 -14.49 10.11
N VAL A 20 -17.07 -13.87 11.16
CA VAL A 20 -18.03 -12.77 11.04
C VAL A 20 -17.28 -11.56 10.47
N ARG A 21 -17.60 -11.20 9.22
CA ARG A 21 -16.98 -10.06 8.54
C ARG A 21 -17.74 -8.78 8.87
N LYS A 22 -17.04 -7.74 9.30
CA LYS A 22 -17.58 -6.38 9.40
C LYS A 22 -17.02 -5.55 8.25
N LEU A 23 -17.90 -4.94 7.47
CA LEU A 23 -17.54 -4.06 6.36
C LEU A 23 -17.60 -2.60 6.82
N HIS A 24 -16.53 -1.85 6.57
CA HIS A 24 -16.48 -0.41 6.75
C HIS A 24 -15.87 0.22 5.50
N LEU A 25 -16.38 1.38 5.11
CA LEU A 25 -15.81 2.22 4.06
C LEU A 25 -14.91 3.28 4.70
N TYR A 26 -13.70 3.44 4.18
CA TYR A 26 -12.85 4.57 4.51
C TYR A 26 -13.32 5.80 3.74
N HIS A 27 -13.62 6.87 4.47
CA HIS A 27 -13.76 8.20 3.92
C HIS A 27 -12.45 8.95 4.14
N CYS A 28 -11.80 9.40 3.07
CA CYS A 28 -10.50 10.05 3.13
C CYS A 28 -10.55 11.48 2.58
N ASP A 29 -9.58 12.31 2.98
CA ASP A 29 -9.35 13.62 2.37
C ASP A 29 -8.64 13.52 1.01
N HIS A 30 -8.35 14.67 0.40
CA HIS A 30 -7.66 14.78 -0.90
C HIS A 30 -6.20 14.29 -0.88
N ARG A 31 -5.57 14.12 0.29
CA ARG A 31 -4.24 13.54 0.48
C ARG A 31 -4.29 12.03 0.72
N GLY A 32 -5.49 11.46 0.83
CA GLY A 32 -5.71 10.06 1.18
C GLY A 32 -5.65 9.77 2.68
N LEU A 33 -5.66 10.79 3.55
CA LEU A 33 -5.76 10.60 5.00
C LEU A 33 -7.16 10.10 5.38
N PRO A 34 -7.28 8.98 6.11
CA PRO A 34 -8.55 8.50 6.64
C PRO A 34 -9.18 9.52 7.61
N LEU A 35 -10.35 10.05 7.28
CA LEU A 35 -11.12 10.96 8.14
C LEU A 35 -12.23 10.24 8.89
N ALA A 36 -12.82 9.19 8.31
CA ALA A 36 -13.86 8.41 8.96
C ALA A 36 -13.95 6.96 8.47
N LEU A 37 -14.47 6.09 9.32
CA LEU A 37 -14.96 4.75 8.97
C LEU A 37 -16.48 4.75 9.01
N ILE A 38 -17.09 4.48 7.85
CA ILE A 38 -18.54 4.46 7.69
C ILE A 38 -18.98 3.00 7.61
N GLY A 39 -19.85 2.58 8.53
CA GLY A 39 -20.49 1.27 8.48
C GLY A 39 -21.47 1.19 7.31
N VAL A 40 -21.85 -0.02 6.94
CA VAL A 40 -22.84 -0.29 5.88
C VAL A 40 -24.16 0.48 6.06
N GLU A 41 -24.51 0.78 7.31
CA GLU A 41 -25.77 1.44 7.67
C GLU A 41 -25.63 2.98 7.68
N GLY A 42 -24.48 3.50 7.24
CA GLY A 42 -24.17 4.94 7.25
C GLY A 42 -23.75 5.49 8.61
N SER A 43 -23.62 4.64 9.64
CA SER A 43 -23.11 5.05 10.95
C SER A 43 -21.60 5.27 10.91
N ILE A 44 -21.13 6.29 11.64
CA ILE A 44 -19.70 6.57 11.79
C ILE A 44 -19.16 5.68 12.92
N ALA A 45 -18.34 4.69 12.57
CA ALA A 45 -17.70 3.80 13.53
C ALA A 45 -16.43 4.40 14.13
N TRP A 46 -15.77 5.30 13.39
CA TRP A 46 -14.57 6.02 13.78
C TRP A 46 -14.44 7.32 12.99
N SER A 47 -13.86 8.35 13.58
CA SER A 47 -13.50 9.59 12.88
C SER A 47 -12.27 10.26 13.47
N ALA A 48 -11.54 11.03 12.67
CA ALA A 48 -10.38 11.78 13.10
C ALA A 48 -10.20 13.09 12.33
N GLU A 49 -9.54 14.04 12.98
CA GLU A 49 -9.12 15.33 12.41
C GLU A 49 -7.60 15.42 12.43
N TYR A 50 -7.03 15.94 11.34
CA TYR A 50 -5.58 16.05 11.15
C TYR A 50 -5.18 17.43 10.65
N ASP A 51 -3.96 17.84 10.93
CA ASP A 51 -3.34 19.01 10.31
C ASP A 51 -2.75 18.71 8.91
N GLU A 52 -2.03 19.68 8.33
CA GLU A 52 -1.42 19.61 7.01
C GLU A 52 -0.29 18.58 6.91
N TRP A 53 0.32 18.18 8.03
CA TRP A 53 1.39 17.19 8.11
C TRP A 53 0.90 15.82 8.59
N GLY A 54 -0.40 15.68 8.90
CA GLY A 54 -0.99 14.44 9.35
C GLY A 54 -0.85 14.21 10.86
N ASN A 55 -0.55 15.24 11.65
CA ASN A 55 -0.67 15.14 13.11
C ASN A 55 -2.14 14.96 13.49
N LEU A 56 -2.43 13.99 14.35
CA LEU A 56 -3.76 13.72 14.85
C LEU A 56 -4.15 14.81 15.86
N LEU A 57 -5.18 15.59 15.54
CA LEU A 57 -5.69 16.67 16.40
C LEU A 57 -6.82 16.18 17.30
N ASN A 58 -7.71 15.34 16.75
CA ASN A 58 -8.84 14.78 17.46
C ASN A 58 -9.18 13.39 16.90
N GLU A 59 -9.67 12.49 17.75
CA GLU A 59 -10.08 11.13 17.38
C GLU A 59 -11.31 10.71 18.19
N ALA A 60 -12.25 10.05 17.52
CA ALA A 60 -13.41 9.44 18.16
C ALA A 60 -13.58 7.99 17.68
N GLY A 61 -13.86 7.08 18.61
CA GLY A 61 -14.05 5.66 18.34
C GLY A 61 -12.82 4.81 18.64
N PRO A 62 -12.70 3.62 18.03
CA PRO A 62 -11.56 2.73 18.25
C PRO A 62 -10.28 3.28 17.62
N GLN A 63 -9.13 3.02 18.24
CA GLN A 63 -7.84 3.49 17.75
C GLN A 63 -7.55 3.00 16.32
N GLN A 64 -7.31 3.94 15.42
CA GLN A 64 -6.92 3.66 14.04
C GLN A 64 -5.40 3.81 13.86
N LEU A 65 -4.80 2.88 13.11
CA LEU A 65 -3.35 2.87 12.87
C LEU A 65 -2.97 3.48 11.52
N ILE A 66 -3.86 3.46 10.53
CA ILE A 66 -3.56 3.99 9.19
C ILE A 66 -3.44 5.53 9.24
N ARG A 67 -2.45 6.07 8.51
CA ARG A 67 -2.16 7.52 8.40
C ARG A 67 -2.14 7.94 6.93
N LEU A 68 -1.23 8.83 6.52
CA LEU A 68 -1.00 9.17 5.11
C LEU A 68 -0.69 7.90 4.29
N PRO A 69 -0.83 7.94 2.95
CA PRO A 69 -0.60 6.77 2.10
C PRO A 69 0.72 6.04 2.38
N GLY A 70 0.65 4.73 2.63
CA GLY A 70 1.82 3.89 2.96
C GLY A 70 2.23 3.91 4.43
N GLN A 71 1.59 4.74 5.27
CA GLN A 71 2.01 4.95 6.65
C GLN A 71 1.11 4.25 7.67
N GLN A 72 1.74 3.73 8.73
CA GLN A 72 1.09 3.19 9.92
C GLN A 72 1.66 3.87 11.17
N TRP A 73 0.80 4.29 12.08
CA TRP A 73 1.23 4.87 13.35
C TRP A 73 1.82 3.80 14.26
N ASP A 74 3.04 4.08 14.70
CA ASP A 74 3.73 3.29 15.71
C ASP A 74 3.56 3.97 17.08
N LYS A 75 2.88 3.28 17.99
CA LYS A 75 2.57 3.78 19.33
C LYS A 75 3.82 3.95 20.20
N GLU A 76 4.85 3.13 20.00
CA GLU A 76 6.04 3.15 20.87
C GLU A 76 6.90 4.38 20.61
N SER A 77 7.09 4.73 19.34
CA SER A 77 7.87 5.90 18.92
C SER A 77 7.04 7.18 18.77
N GLY A 78 5.73 7.05 18.54
CA GLY A 78 4.87 8.16 18.12
C GLY A 78 5.04 8.57 16.65
N LEU A 79 5.92 7.89 15.91
CA LEU A 79 6.23 8.17 14.51
C LEU A 79 5.33 7.35 13.58
N TYR A 80 5.35 7.69 12.29
CA TYR A 80 4.60 7.00 11.26
C TYR A 80 5.55 6.12 10.44
N TYR A 81 5.42 4.81 10.60
CA TYR A 81 6.20 3.82 9.87
C TYR A 81 5.72 3.71 8.41
N ASN A 82 6.64 3.93 7.48
CA ASN A 82 6.45 3.76 6.04
C ASN A 82 7.52 2.81 5.49
N ARG A 83 7.31 1.50 5.70
CA ARG A 83 8.14 0.38 5.21
C ARG A 83 9.65 0.51 5.47
N HIS A 84 10.36 1.38 4.75
CA HIS A 84 11.79 1.59 4.86
C HIS A 84 12.17 2.79 5.73
N ARG A 85 11.21 3.66 6.08
CA ARG A 85 11.49 4.91 6.81
C ARG A 85 10.43 5.21 7.86
N TYR A 86 10.82 6.01 8.85
CA TYR A 86 9.91 6.61 9.82
C TYR A 86 9.70 8.09 9.49
N TYR A 87 8.44 8.49 9.43
CA TYR A 87 8.00 9.86 9.20
C TYR A 87 7.64 10.52 10.54
N ASP A 88 8.18 11.72 10.76
CA ASP A 88 7.85 12.58 11.89
C ASP A 88 6.84 13.64 11.43
N PRO A 89 5.56 13.53 11.83
CA PRO A 89 4.53 14.48 11.44
C PRO A 89 4.73 15.86 12.10
N ALA A 90 5.43 15.97 13.23
CA ALA A 90 5.73 17.26 13.85
C ALA A 90 6.74 18.08 13.03
N GLN A 91 7.63 17.40 12.31
CA GLN A 91 8.59 18.02 11.39
C GLN A 91 8.12 18.01 9.93
N GLY A 92 7.08 17.24 9.63
CA GLY A 92 6.58 17.07 8.27
C GLY A 92 7.51 16.28 7.35
N ARG A 93 8.41 15.42 7.87
CA ARG A 93 9.48 14.77 7.07
C ARG A 93 9.93 13.41 7.62
N TYR A 94 10.71 12.67 6.84
CA TYR A 94 11.38 11.46 7.31
C TYR A 94 12.53 11.79 8.27
N ILE A 95 12.75 10.93 9.27
CA ILE A 95 13.84 11.10 10.25
C ILE A 95 15.17 10.46 9.81
N THR A 96 15.13 9.58 8.80
CA THR A 96 16.31 8.93 8.22
C THR A 96 16.50 9.35 6.76
N GLN A 97 17.75 9.41 6.32
CA GLN A 97 18.09 9.67 4.92
C GLN A 97 17.51 8.58 4.01
N ASP A 98 17.11 8.98 2.80
CA ASP A 98 16.66 8.07 1.75
C ASP A 98 17.71 6.97 1.45
N PRO A 99 17.38 5.68 1.61
CA PRO A 99 18.28 4.57 1.30
C PRO A 99 18.73 4.53 -0.16
N VAL A 100 17.92 5.04 -1.11
CA VAL A 100 18.31 5.11 -2.53
C VAL A 100 19.07 6.38 -2.88
N GLY A 101 19.33 7.24 -1.89
CA GLY A 101 20.08 8.47 -2.04
C GLY A 101 19.44 9.44 -3.02
N LEU A 102 20.25 10.12 -3.84
CA LEU A 102 19.78 11.13 -4.79
C LEU A 102 18.84 10.58 -5.88
N LYS A 103 18.73 9.24 -6.02
CA LYS A 103 17.73 8.63 -6.91
C LYS A 103 16.29 8.86 -6.41
N GLY A 104 16.10 9.04 -5.11
CA GLY A 104 14.82 9.40 -4.51
C GLY A 104 14.49 10.90 -4.61
N GLY A 105 15.42 11.70 -5.14
CA GLY A 105 15.30 13.14 -5.31
C GLY A 105 16.38 13.93 -4.55
N TRP A 106 16.37 15.24 -4.76
CA TRP A 106 17.35 16.16 -4.14
C TRP A 106 17.18 16.29 -2.62
N SER A 107 15.96 16.09 -2.11
CA SER A 107 15.67 16.17 -0.69
C SER A 107 15.55 14.77 -0.08
N LEU A 108 16.61 14.35 0.61
CA LEU A 108 16.78 13.00 1.12
C LEU A 108 15.88 12.65 2.32
N TYR A 109 15.18 13.63 2.86
CA TYR A 109 14.29 13.48 4.02
C TYR A 109 12.83 13.77 3.67
N ASN A 110 12.52 14.09 2.40
CA ASN A 110 11.20 14.59 2.05
C ASN A 110 10.15 13.50 1.96
N TYR A 111 8.97 13.74 2.54
CA TYR A 111 7.75 13.04 2.18
C TYR A 111 6.98 13.90 1.16
N PRO A 112 6.51 13.34 0.03
CA PRO A 112 5.73 14.11 -0.92
C PRO A 112 4.37 14.51 -0.33
N LEU A 113 4.20 15.81 -0.06
CA LEU A 113 2.95 16.38 0.46
C LEU A 113 2.02 16.93 -0.64
N ASN A 114 2.43 16.88 -1.92
CA ASN A 114 1.55 17.18 -3.04
C ASN A 114 0.99 15.87 -3.62
N PRO A 115 -0.15 15.35 -3.12
CA PRO A 115 -0.74 14.10 -3.58
C PRO A 115 -1.23 14.15 -5.03
N VAL A 116 -1.40 15.35 -5.60
CA VAL A 116 -1.78 15.53 -7.01
C VAL A 116 -0.62 15.09 -7.89
N GLU A 117 0.60 15.47 -7.51
CA GLU A 117 1.78 15.18 -8.32
C GLU A 117 2.52 13.93 -7.85
N TYR A 118 2.55 13.63 -6.55
CA TYR A 118 3.39 12.58 -5.99
C TYR A 118 2.82 11.88 -4.75
N ILE A 119 3.07 10.58 -4.62
CA ILE A 119 2.85 9.75 -3.42
C ILE A 119 4.12 8.93 -3.14
N ASP A 120 4.40 8.52 -1.90
CA ASP A 120 5.56 7.63 -1.61
C ASP A 120 5.12 6.36 -0.86
N PRO A 121 4.53 5.36 -1.55
CA PRO A 121 3.97 4.17 -0.93
C PRO A 121 5.01 3.21 -0.35
N LEU A 122 6.28 3.36 -0.76
CA LEU A 122 7.37 2.48 -0.35
C LEU A 122 8.31 3.13 0.65
N GLY A 123 8.29 4.44 0.82
CA GLY A 123 9.28 5.13 1.63
C GLY A 123 10.64 5.17 0.95
N LEU A 124 10.71 5.24 -0.38
CA LEU A 124 11.98 5.24 -1.14
C LEU A 124 12.06 6.33 -2.20
N SER A 125 10.94 6.75 -2.77
CA SER A 125 10.94 7.82 -3.78
C SER A 125 9.52 8.33 -3.99
N PRO A 126 9.32 9.64 -4.17
CA PRO A 126 8.06 10.17 -4.66
C PRO A 126 7.70 9.56 -6.01
N PHE A 127 6.65 8.75 -6.05
CA PHE A 127 6.03 8.22 -7.23
C PHE A 127 5.07 9.26 -7.82
N SER A 128 5.22 9.63 -9.10
CA SER A 128 4.35 10.63 -9.70
C SER A 128 2.91 10.13 -9.81
N GLY A 129 1.97 10.74 -9.09
CA GLY A 129 0.55 10.37 -9.04
C GLY A 129 -0.23 10.69 -10.32
N LEU A 130 0.14 11.74 -11.07
CA LEU A 130 -0.56 12.19 -12.29
C LEU A 130 0.36 12.65 -13.45
N GLY A 131 1.68 12.42 -13.37
CA GLY A 131 2.64 12.84 -14.40
C GLY A 131 3.12 11.67 -15.25
N SER A 132 3.21 11.90 -16.57
CA SER A 132 3.88 11.19 -17.69
C SER A 132 4.45 9.77 -17.49
N GLY A 133 5.09 9.47 -16.37
CA GLY A 133 5.64 8.15 -16.03
C GLY A 133 4.57 7.09 -15.80
N PHE A 134 3.44 7.40 -15.14
CA PHE A 134 2.39 6.39 -14.91
C PHE A 134 1.60 6.06 -16.18
N ASN A 135 1.26 7.08 -16.98
CA ASN A 135 0.59 6.87 -18.26
C ASN A 135 1.49 6.16 -19.27
N ASN A 136 2.80 6.49 -19.33
CA ASN A 136 3.74 5.72 -20.14
C ASN A 136 3.95 4.31 -19.58
N TYR A 137 4.09 4.13 -18.26
CA TYR A 137 4.27 2.81 -17.66
C TYR A 137 3.06 1.92 -17.91
N MET A 138 1.84 2.40 -17.66
CA MET A 138 0.61 1.63 -17.89
C MET A 138 0.35 1.39 -19.38
N GLN A 139 0.69 2.34 -20.27
CA GLN A 139 0.58 2.14 -21.72
C GLN A 139 1.61 1.15 -22.25
N VAL A 140 2.88 1.28 -21.84
CA VAL A 140 3.96 0.36 -22.22
C VAL A 140 3.72 -1.02 -21.60
N ALA A 141 3.31 -1.09 -20.34
CA ALA A 141 3.01 -2.33 -19.66
C ALA A 141 1.80 -3.04 -20.30
N GLY A 142 0.73 -2.30 -20.59
CA GLY A 142 -0.43 -2.82 -21.32
C GLY A 142 -0.06 -3.32 -22.72
N SER A 143 0.73 -2.55 -23.48
CA SER A 143 1.19 -2.95 -24.82
C SER A 143 2.15 -4.15 -24.80
N LEU A 144 3.03 -4.23 -23.80
CA LEU A 144 3.98 -5.34 -23.64
C LEU A 144 3.24 -6.63 -23.27
N GLY A 145 2.29 -6.56 -22.32
CA GLY A 145 1.47 -7.71 -21.92
C GLY A 145 0.65 -8.27 -23.09
N VAL A 146 0.03 -7.40 -23.89
CA VAL A 146 -0.70 -7.81 -25.11
C VAL A 146 0.23 -8.46 -26.12
N SER A 147 1.37 -7.83 -26.43
CA SER A 147 2.36 -8.37 -27.38
C SER A 147 2.94 -9.73 -26.94
N MET A 148 3.30 -9.88 -25.67
CA MET A 148 3.82 -11.12 -25.11
C MET A 148 2.77 -12.24 -25.14
N THR A 149 1.50 -11.90 -24.91
CA THR A 149 0.39 -12.85 -25.02
C THR A 149 0.16 -13.28 -26.47
N GLU A 150 0.21 -12.34 -27.42
CA GLU A 150 0.12 -12.63 -28.87
C GLU A 150 1.30 -13.50 -29.35
N GLN A 151 2.47 -13.37 -28.72
CA GLN A 151 3.65 -14.21 -28.96
C GLN A 151 3.63 -15.56 -28.21
N GLY A 152 2.57 -15.84 -27.45
CA GLY A 152 2.39 -17.12 -26.74
C GLY A 152 3.19 -17.25 -25.44
N SER A 153 3.62 -16.15 -24.83
CA SER A 153 4.34 -16.15 -23.55
C SER A 153 3.44 -16.63 -22.41
N SER A 154 4.02 -17.35 -21.44
CA SER A 154 3.26 -17.84 -20.30
C SER A 154 2.90 -16.70 -19.33
N PRO A 155 1.83 -16.85 -18.51
CA PRO A 155 1.47 -15.85 -17.50
C PRO A 155 2.59 -15.57 -16.49
N GLU A 156 3.45 -16.55 -16.21
CA GLU A 156 4.59 -16.41 -15.30
C GLU A 156 5.68 -15.52 -15.92
N ASP A 157 5.97 -15.69 -17.21
CA ASP A 157 6.95 -14.87 -17.93
C ASP A 157 6.50 -13.40 -18.06
N ILE A 158 5.20 -13.19 -18.28
CA ILE A 158 4.59 -11.87 -18.32
C ILE A 158 4.69 -11.20 -16.94
N SER A 159 4.40 -11.94 -15.87
CA SER A 159 4.53 -11.46 -14.49
C SER A 159 5.98 -11.07 -14.16
N ALA A 160 6.95 -11.91 -14.51
CA ALA A 160 8.36 -11.65 -14.29
C ALA A 160 8.85 -10.40 -15.05
N ALA A 161 8.40 -10.22 -16.30
CA ALA A 161 8.74 -9.05 -17.10
C ALA A 161 8.20 -7.74 -16.48
N PHE A 162 6.99 -7.75 -15.92
CA PHE A 162 6.45 -6.61 -15.20
C PHE A 162 7.21 -6.30 -13.91
N GLU A 163 7.64 -7.33 -13.17
CA GLU A 163 8.46 -7.13 -11.97
C GLU A 163 9.83 -6.51 -12.28
N HIS A 164 10.47 -6.91 -13.38
CA HIS A 164 11.72 -6.30 -13.83
C HIS A 164 11.51 -4.84 -14.26
N MET A 165 10.42 -4.55 -14.98
CA MET A 165 10.06 -3.19 -15.37
C MET A 165 9.79 -2.29 -14.15
N ALA A 166 9.10 -2.80 -13.12
CA ALA A 166 8.83 -2.09 -11.88
C ALA A 166 10.10 -1.80 -11.06
N LYS A 167 11.17 -2.57 -11.26
CA LYS A 167 12.49 -2.36 -10.65
C LYS A 167 13.39 -1.40 -11.45
N GLY A 168 12.96 -0.97 -12.64
CA GLY A 168 13.71 -0.07 -13.52
C GLY A 168 14.85 -0.75 -14.30
N ASP A 169 14.88 -2.08 -14.32
CA ASP A 169 15.87 -2.84 -15.08
C ASP A 169 15.38 -2.97 -16.53
N LEU A 170 15.99 -2.22 -17.45
CA LEU A 170 15.77 -2.45 -18.88
C LEU A 170 16.30 -3.84 -19.25
N PRO A 171 15.54 -4.67 -20.00
CA PRO A 171 16.06 -5.91 -20.52
C PRO A 171 17.27 -5.57 -21.41
N LYS A 172 18.41 -6.21 -21.13
CA LYS A 172 19.58 -6.12 -22.00
C LYS A 172 19.13 -6.49 -23.40
N GLN A 173 19.22 -5.56 -24.35
CA GLN A 173 19.05 -5.88 -25.76
C GLN A 173 20.01 -7.04 -26.06
N ALA A 174 19.46 -8.15 -26.54
CA ALA A 174 20.26 -9.21 -27.11
C ALA A 174 21.01 -8.61 -28.31
N ALA A 175 22.30 -8.34 -28.11
CA ALA A 175 23.22 -8.09 -29.20
C ALA A 175 23.36 -9.41 -29.98
N GLY A 176 22.72 -9.47 -31.14
CA GLY A 176 23.07 -10.34 -32.26
C GLY A 176 22.88 -9.48 -33.51
N GLY A 177 23.84 -9.34 -34.40
CA GLY A 177 24.75 -10.34 -34.93
C GLY A 177 24.50 -10.38 -36.42
#